data_AF-A0A518ALG9-F1
#
_entry.id   AF-A0A518ALG9-F1
#
_cell.length_a   1.000
_cell.length_b   1.000
_cell.length_c   1.000
_cell.angle_alpha   90.00
_cell.angle_beta   90.00
_cell.angle_gamma   90.00
#
_symmetry.space_group_name_H-M   'P 1'
#
loop_
_entity.id
_entity.type
_entity.pdbx_description
1 polymer ?
#
loop_
_entity_poly.entity_id
_entity_poly.type
_entity_poly.pdbx_seq_one_letter_code
_entity_poly.pdbx_strand_id
1 'polypeptide(L)'
;MTRIPLNRAEADSQELQSRLEMSTAEIGLAVRTTNCLEEKGVFTVHDLLNCTRDDLLSISNFGEKTLEEVYTALEKHGFYRPGRQAPLPR
;
A
#
# COMPACT_ATOMS: atom_id res chain seq x y z
N MET A 1 -23.28 24.57 -18.69
CA MET A 1 -22.78 23.33 -18.08
C MET A 1 -21.27 23.31 -18.26
N THR A 2 -20.54 23.58 -17.18
CA THR A 2 -19.10 23.88 -17.20
C THR A 2 -18.32 22.68 -17.75
N ARG A 3 -17.67 22.86 -18.90
CA ARG A 3 -16.67 21.90 -19.40
C ARG A 3 -15.43 22.05 -18.55
N ILE A 4 -15.35 21.26 -17.49
CA ILE A 4 -14.14 21.13 -16.69
C ILE A 4 -13.15 20.35 -17.58
N PRO A 5 -11.99 20.91 -17.95
CA PRO A 5 -10.94 20.11 -18.55
C PRO A 5 -10.45 19.17 -17.45
N LEU A 6 -10.70 17.85 -17.60
CA LEU A 6 -10.12 16.84 -16.71
C LEU A 6 -8.61 17.04 -16.72
N ASN A 7 -8.10 17.60 -15.63
CA ASN A 7 -6.71 17.96 -15.51
C ASN A 7 -5.97 16.63 -15.35
N ARG A 8 -4.92 16.38 -16.15
CA ARG A 8 -4.21 15.09 -16.18
C ARG A 8 -3.77 14.60 -14.78
N ALA A 9 -3.50 15.54 -13.87
CA ALA A 9 -3.18 15.27 -12.47
C ALA A 9 -4.31 14.58 -11.68
N GLU A 10 -5.57 14.83 -12.02
CA GLU A 10 -6.73 14.20 -11.37
C GLU A 10 -6.80 12.71 -11.74
N ALA A 11 -6.52 12.37 -13.00
CA ALA A 11 -6.51 10.98 -13.47
C ALA A 11 -5.43 10.15 -12.76
N ASP A 12 -4.21 10.69 -12.64
CA ASP A 12 -3.12 10.01 -11.91
C ASP A 12 -3.48 9.83 -10.42
N SER A 13 -4.09 10.84 -9.80
CA SER A 13 -4.52 10.77 -8.41
C SER A 13 -5.65 9.76 -8.19
N GLN A 14 -6.53 9.58 -9.18
CA GLN A 14 -7.69 8.68 -9.09
C GLN A 14 -7.27 7.23 -9.36
N GLU A 15 -6.29 7.01 -10.24
CA GLU A 15 -5.65 5.71 -10.42
C GLU A 15 -4.89 5.29 -9.16
N LEU A 16 -4.15 6.23 -8.55
CA LEU A 16 -3.48 5.99 -7.28
C LEU A 16 -4.50 5.64 -6.18
N GLN A 17 -5.54 6.44 -6.00
CA GLN A 17 -6.60 6.19 -5.01
C GLN A 17 -7.23 4.80 -5.16
N SER A 18 -7.60 4.42 -6.39
CA SER A 18 -8.17 3.09 -6.67
C SER A 18 -7.24 1.95 -6.24
N ARG A 19 -5.93 2.14 -6.38
CA ARG A 19 -4.93 1.17 -5.91
C ARG A 19 -4.70 1.20 -4.39
N LEU A 20 -4.88 2.36 -3.72
CA LEU A 20 -4.82 2.47 -2.25
C LEU A 20 -6.04 1.82 -1.58
N GLU A 21 -7.20 1.87 -2.22
CA GLU A 21 -8.43 1.27 -1.73
C GLU A 21 -8.42 -0.27 -1.86
N MET A 22 -7.46 -0.83 -2.59
CA MET A 22 -7.28 -2.27 -2.72
C MET A 22 -6.97 -2.91 -1.36
N SER A 23 -7.60 -4.06 -1.09
CA SER A 23 -7.41 -4.76 0.19
C SER A 23 -6.06 -5.47 0.27
N THR A 24 -5.53 -5.62 1.47
CA THR A 24 -4.30 -6.39 1.73
C THR A 24 -4.42 -7.85 1.29
N ALA A 25 -5.64 -8.40 1.30
CA ALA A 25 -5.96 -9.72 0.75
C ALA A 25 -5.93 -9.78 -0.79
N GLU A 26 -6.21 -8.66 -1.49
CA GLU A 26 -6.25 -8.62 -2.95
C GLU A 26 -4.87 -8.43 -3.59
N ILE A 27 -3.95 -7.74 -2.89
CA ILE A 27 -2.55 -7.57 -3.34
C ILE A 27 -1.73 -8.87 -3.26
N GLY A 28 -2.33 -9.98 -2.82
CA GLY A 28 -1.70 -11.31 -2.82
C GLY A 28 -0.75 -11.53 -1.63
N LEU A 29 -1.04 -10.94 -0.48
CA LEU A 29 -0.31 -11.24 0.75
C LEU A 29 -0.67 -12.62 1.29
N ALA A 30 0.26 -13.23 2.02
CA ALA A 30 -0.02 -14.47 2.70
C ALA A 30 -1.13 -14.28 3.74
N VAL A 31 -1.96 -15.32 3.94
CA VAL A 31 -3.07 -15.32 4.93
C VAL A 31 -2.59 -14.95 6.34
N ARG A 32 -1.35 -15.29 6.68
CA ARG A 32 -0.74 -14.93 7.96
C ARG A 32 -0.47 -13.43 8.05
N THR A 33 0.02 -12.86 6.96
CA THR A 33 0.34 -11.45 6.83
C THR A 33 -0.94 -10.61 6.87
N THR A 34 -1.97 -11.00 6.12
CA THR A 34 -3.29 -10.33 6.18
C THR A 34 -3.89 -10.40 7.58
N ASN A 35 -3.92 -11.58 8.22
CA ASN A 35 -4.48 -11.68 9.58
C ASN A 35 -3.77 -10.78 10.59
N CYS A 36 -2.44 -10.63 10.50
CA CYS A 36 -1.70 -9.74 11.41
C CYS A 36 -2.01 -8.26 11.15
N LEU A 37 -2.23 -7.90 9.88
CA LEU A 37 -2.60 -6.55 9.46
C LEU A 37 -4.03 -6.23 9.91
N GLU A 38 -4.98 -7.14 9.70
CA GLU A 38 -6.36 -7.01 10.15
C GLU A 38 -6.47 -6.86 11.68
N GLU A 39 -5.62 -7.54 12.45
CA GLU A 39 -5.56 -7.41 13.91
C GLU A 39 -5.17 -5.98 14.36
N LYS A 40 -4.36 -5.29 13.55
CA LYS A 40 -4.01 -3.87 13.73
C LYS A 40 -5.08 -2.90 13.21
N GLY A 41 -6.09 -3.39 12.49
CA GLY A 41 -7.06 -2.56 11.77
C GLY A 41 -6.65 -2.22 10.33
N VAL A 42 -5.61 -2.86 9.80
CA VAL A 42 -5.05 -2.60 8.47
C VAL A 42 -5.68 -3.55 7.44
N PHE A 43 -6.76 -3.11 6.81
CA PHE A 43 -7.46 -3.90 5.78
C PHE A 43 -7.07 -3.52 4.35
N THR A 44 -6.59 -2.29 4.13
CA THR A 44 -6.33 -1.72 2.81
C THR A 44 -4.87 -1.30 2.64
N VAL A 45 -4.43 -1.19 1.39
CA VAL A 45 -3.11 -0.64 1.05
C VAL A 45 -2.96 0.79 1.58
N HIS A 46 -4.05 1.56 1.61
CA HIS A 46 -4.07 2.89 2.23
C HIS A 46 -3.66 2.85 3.70
N ASP A 47 -4.28 1.98 4.49
CA ASP A 47 -4.01 1.87 5.92
C ASP A 47 -2.60 1.32 6.17
N LEU A 48 -2.18 0.38 5.33
CA LEU A 48 -0.85 -0.21 5.33
C LEU A 48 0.25 0.84 5.04
N LEU A 49 0.00 1.77 4.12
CA LEU A 49 0.91 2.88 3.81
C LEU A 49 0.97 3.92 4.93
N ASN A 50 -0.12 4.09 5.68
CA ASN A 50 -0.15 4.91 6.89
C ASN A 50 0.57 4.23 8.07
N CYS A 51 0.62 2.90 8.08
CA CYS A 51 1.38 2.16 9.08
C CYS A 51 2.90 2.24 8.84
N THR A 52 3.65 2.39 9.92
CA THR A 52 5.10 2.41 9.86
C THR A 52 5.69 1.01 10.02
N ARG A 53 6.94 0.82 9.57
CA ARG A 53 7.70 -0.42 9.83
C ARG A 53 7.76 -0.75 11.32
N ASP A 54 7.90 0.27 12.15
CA ASP A 54 8.01 0.12 13.60
C ASP A 54 6.69 -0.40 14.18
N ASP A 55 5.56 0.18 13.74
CA ASP A 55 4.21 -0.29 14.07
C ASP A 55 3.99 -1.75 13.68
N LEU A 56 4.46 -2.13 12.50
CA LEU A 56 4.33 -3.50 11.98
C LEU A 56 5.24 -4.47 12.76
N LEU A 57 6.51 -4.12 13.00
CA LEU A 57 7.46 -4.92 13.77
C LEU A 57 7.09 -5.05 15.25
N SER A 58 6.27 -4.14 15.79
CA SER A 58 5.79 -4.22 17.16
C SER A 58 4.73 -5.32 17.37
N ILE A 59 4.17 -5.91 16.32
CA ILE A 59 3.16 -6.97 16.41
C ILE A 59 3.87 -8.30 16.72
N SER A 60 3.47 -8.98 17.80
CA SER A 60 4.11 -10.23 18.28
C SER A 60 4.14 -11.41 17.28
N ASN A 61 3.46 -11.28 16.13
CA ASN A 61 3.42 -12.28 15.06
C ASN A 61 3.95 -11.77 13.72
N PHE A 62 4.53 -10.57 13.69
CA PHE A 62 4.95 -9.90 12.48
C PHE A 62 6.47 -9.85 12.42
N GLY A 63 7.03 -10.74 11.61
CA GLY A 63 8.48 -10.87 11.45
C GLY A 63 9.01 -10.10 10.24
N GLU A 64 10.34 -10.12 10.08
CA GLU A 64 11.01 -9.59 8.88
C GLU A 64 10.46 -10.19 7.58
N LYS A 65 10.16 -11.51 7.57
CA LYS A 65 9.55 -12.19 6.42
C LYS A 65 8.21 -11.58 6.01
N THR A 66 7.30 -11.43 6.98
CA THR A 66 5.96 -10.86 6.80
C THR A 66 6.04 -9.42 6.30
N LEU A 67 6.94 -8.64 6.89
CA LEU A 67 7.22 -7.26 6.50
C LEU A 67 7.74 -7.18 5.05
N GLU A 68 8.64 -8.07 4.66
CA GLU A 68 9.23 -8.09 3.33
C GLU A 68 8.21 -8.50 2.26
N GLU A 69 7.30 -9.42 2.57
CA GLU A 69 6.16 -9.75 1.69
C GLU A 69 5.25 -8.54 1.47
N VAL A 70 4.94 -7.80 2.54
CA VAL A 70 4.17 -6.56 2.49
C VAL A 70 4.82 -5.54 1.56
N TYR A 71 6.11 -5.27 1.75
CA TYR A 71 6.84 -4.34 0.88
C TYR A 71 6.92 -4.83 -0.56
N THR A 72 7.16 -6.11 -0.78
CA THR A 72 7.20 -6.68 -2.13
C THR A 72 5.87 -6.55 -2.84
N ALA A 73 4.74 -6.78 -2.15
CA ALA A 73 3.41 -6.59 -2.70
C ALA A 73 3.15 -5.10 -3.02
N LEU A 74 3.46 -4.19 -2.10
CA LEU A 74 3.39 -2.75 -2.33
C LEU A 74 4.19 -2.33 -3.57
N GLU A 75 5.46 -2.77 -3.69
CA GLU A 75 6.33 -2.43 -4.82
C GLU A 75 5.79 -2.98 -6.15
N LYS A 76 5.23 -4.19 -6.16
CA LYS A 76 4.50 -4.74 -7.34
C LYS A 76 3.30 -3.88 -7.72
N HIS A 77 2.63 -3.32 -6.73
CA HIS A 77 1.53 -2.38 -6.92
C HIS A 77 2.01 -0.93 -7.12
N GLY A 78 3.30 -0.70 -7.40
CA GLY A 78 3.84 0.63 -7.70
C GLY A 78 3.81 1.59 -6.50
N PHE A 79 3.55 1.08 -5.30
CA PHE A 79 3.62 1.84 -4.07
C PHE A 79 4.99 1.69 -3.45
N TYR A 80 5.65 2.83 -3.27
CA TYR A 80 6.93 2.89 -2.60
C TYR A 80 6.79 3.73 -1.34
N ARG A 81 7.49 3.29 -0.29
CA ARG A 81 7.55 3.99 0.98
C ARG A 81 7.96 5.46 0.76
N PRO A 82 7.34 6.44 1.44
CA PRO A 82 7.78 7.85 1.35
C PRO A 82 9.25 7.92 1.79
N GLY A 83 10.16 8.09 0.82
CA GLY A 83 11.62 8.00 1.00
C GLY A 83 12.33 7.10 -0.02
N ARG A 84 11.62 6.16 -0.67
CA ARG A 84 12.10 5.40 -1.82
C ARG A 84 11.35 5.91 -3.05
N GLN A 85 11.74 7.07 -3.54
CA GLN A 85 11.16 7.63 -4.77
C GLN A 85 11.40 6.62 -5.90
N ALA A 86 10.36 6.26 -6.65
CA ALA A 86 10.45 5.37 -7.79
C ALA A 86 11.66 5.78 -8.66
N PRO A 87 12.46 4.84 -9.19
CA PRO A 87 13.46 5.20 -10.17
C PRO A 87 12.73 5.90 -11.32
N LEU A 88 12.97 7.20 -11.46
CA LEU A 88 12.47 8.01 -12.56
C LEU A 88 12.77 7.25 -13.87
N PRO A 89 11.77 7.01 -14.74
CA PRO A 89 12.06 6.45 -16.05
C PRO A 89 13.04 7.39 -16.75
N ARG A 90 14.18 6.83 -17.15
CA ARG A 90 15.31 7.54 -17.74
C ARG A 90 15.12 7.69 -19.25
#